data_AF-F8Q9X6-F1
#
_entry.id   AF-F8Q9X6-F1
#
_cell.length_a   1.000
_cell.length_b   1.000
_cell.length_c   1.000
_cell.angle_alpha   90.00
_cell.angle_beta   90.00
_cell.angle_gamma   90.00
#
_symmetry.space_group_name_H-M   'P 1'
#
loop_
_entity.id
_entity.type
_entity.pdbx_description
1 polymer ?
#
loop_
_entity_poly.entity_id
_entity_poly.type
_entity_poly.pdbx_seq_one_letter_code
_entity_poly.pdbx_strand_id
1 'polypeptide(L)'
;MLVKSSLALGALPVAKGVVSWLPPHAVSQAILDVAFAKAKPPPVINLVHPRPVQWAALMQSIGDALVHNNLLTKPLPIVAFEEWFSRLEQKAIGASADDFKEMPALKLLPFMRMIAQSDKSIRKVTSDGEAGGFVVFSTTKAQQLSRTMRELAPITAEDVALWMKYWASKGMFM
;
A
#
# COMPACT_ATOMS: atom_id res chain seq x y z
N MET A 1 -5.19 -7.76 -2.71
CA MET A 1 -6.23 -8.22 -1.75
C MET A 1 -7.07 -7.06 -1.23
N LEU A 2 -6.46 -6.02 -0.64
CA LEU A 2 -7.16 -4.84 -0.12
C LEU A 2 -8.10 -4.19 -1.14
N VAL A 3 -7.60 -3.84 -2.34
CA VAL A 3 -8.40 -3.17 -3.38
C VAL A 3 -9.53 -4.05 -3.91
N LYS A 4 -9.27 -5.34 -4.23
CA LYS A 4 -10.33 -6.27 -4.67
C LYS A 4 -11.42 -6.41 -3.61
N SER A 5 -11.05 -6.68 -2.35
CA SER A 5 -12.01 -6.76 -1.25
C SER A 5 -12.79 -5.46 -1.03
N SER A 6 -12.17 -4.31 -1.29
CA SER A 6 -12.82 -3.00 -1.16
C SER A 6 -13.96 -2.80 -2.16
N LEU A 7 -13.87 -3.41 -3.36
CA LEU A 7 -14.97 -3.41 -4.33
C LEU A 7 -16.19 -4.15 -3.77
N ALA A 8 -15.99 -5.37 -3.26
CA ALA A 8 -17.06 -6.17 -2.66
C ALA A 8 -17.63 -5.57 -1.37
N LEU A 9 -16.80 -4.86 -0.57
CA LEU A 9 -17.22 -4.15 0.64
C LEU A 9 -17.81 -2.76 0.36
N GLY A 10 -17.72 -2.27 -0.88
CA GLY A 10 -18.21 -0.96 -1.29
C GLY A 10 -17.53 0.23 -0.62
N ALA A 11 -16.28 0.08 -0.16
CA ALA A 11 -15.51 1.16 0.47
C ALA A 11 -14.00 0.90 0.44
N LEU A 12 -13.21 1.98 0.33
CA LEU A 12 -11.74 1.93 0.44
C LEU A 12 -11.29 2.31 1.86
N PRO A 13 -10.33 1.58 2.47
CA PRO A 13 -9.84 1.88 3.81
C PRO A 13 -8.73 2.92 3.81
N VAL A 14 -8.83 3.94 4.67
CA VAL A 14 -7.73 4.87 4.97
C VAL A 14 -7.20 4.69 6.38
N ALA A 15 -5.89 4.57 6.50
CA ALA A 15 -5.15 4.63 7.76
C ALA A 15 -4.37 5.96 7.86
N LYS A 16 -4.07 6.41 9.08
CA LYS A 16 -3.18 7.55 9.32
C LYS A 16 -1.73 7.15 9.02
N GLY A 17 -0.99 8.08 8.42
CA GLY A 17 0.44 7.94 8.15
C GLY A 17 0.74 7.77 6.66
N VAL A 18 1.98 7.37 6.40
CA VAL A 18 2.56 7.31 5.06
C VAL A 18 2.83 5.87 4.62
N VAL A 19 2.97 5.68 3.31
CA VAL A 19 3.38 4.42 2.67
C VAL A 19 4.72 4.64 1.96
N SER A 20 5.72 3.86 2.33
CA SER A 20 7.07 3.90 1.75
C SER A 20 7.32 2.80 0.70
N TRP A 21 6.36 2.59 -0.21
CA TRP A 21 6.46 1.55 -1.23
C TRP A 21 7.53 1.86 -2.29
N LEU A 22 8.43 0.91 -2.51
CA LEU A 22 9.52 1.03 -3.47
C LEU A 22 9.24 0.15 -4.69
N PRO A 23 9.22 0.69 -5.92
CA PRO A 23 8.97 -0.09 -7.12
C PRO A 23 10.02 -1.20 -7.32
N PRO A 24 9.64 -2.42 -7.78
CA PRO A 24 10.59 -3.52 -7.96
C PRO A 24 11.80 -3.18 -8.84
N HIS A 25 11.60 -2.42 -9.92
CA HIS A 25 12.70 -1.99 -10.79
C HIS A 25 13.70 -1.08 -10.06
N ALA A 26 13.21 -0.21 -9.16
CA ALA A 26 14.05 0.64 -8.34
C ALA A 26 14.76 -0.16 -7.24
N VAL A 27 14.13 -1.18 -6.66
CA VAL A 27 14.79 -2.13 -5.74
C VAL A 27 15.97 -2.80 -6.44
N SER A 28 15.75 -3.37 -7.63
CA SER A 28 16.80 -4.04 -8.39
C SER A 28 17.95 -3.09 -8.73
N GLN A 29 17.64 -1.90 -9.24
CA GLN A 29 18.67 -0.94 -9.59
C GLN A 29 19.42 -0.42 -8.35
N ALA A 30 18.75 -0.19 -7.22
CA ALA A 30 19.41 0.20 -5.99
C ALA A 30 20.37 -0.87 -5.46
N ILE A 31 20.01 -2.16 -5.59
CA ILE A 31 20.90 -3.28 -5.25
C ILE A 31 22.16 -3.24 -6.13
N LEU A 32 22.00 -3.01 -7.44
CA LEU A 32 23.14 -2.90 -8.36
C LEU A 32 24.02 -1.69 -8.02
N ASP A 33 23.42 -0.52 -7.78
CA ASP A 33 24.17 0.69 -7.41
C ASP A 33 25.04 0.46 -6.16
N VAL A 34 24.50 -0.24 -5.16
CA VAL A 34 25.21 -0.58 -3.92
C VAL A 34 26.29 -1.64 -4.16
N ALA A 35 25.97 -2.70 -4.89
CA ALA A 35 26.88 -3.82 -5.14
C ALA A 35 28.11 -3.40 -5.94
N PHE A 36 27.95 -2.45 -6.86
CA PHE A 36 29.01 -1.91 -7.71
C PHE A 36 29.55 -0.56 -7.24
N ALA A 37 29.19 -0.11 -6.03
CA ALA A 37 29.75 1.10 -5.45
C ALA A 37 31.26 0.95 -5.22
N LYS A 38 32.03 2.00 -5.53
CA LYS A 38 33.48 2.03 -5.24
C LYS A 38 33.77 1.99 -3.74
N ALA A 39 32.88 2.56 -2.93
CA ALA A 39 32.99 2.54 -1.49
C ALA A 39 32.50 1.19 -0.95
N LYS A 40 33.18 0.65 0.07
CA LYS A 40 32.74 -0.56 0.75
C LYS A 40 31.33 -0.34 1.32
N PRO A 41 30.32 -1.15 0.94
CA PRO A 41 28.97 -0.98 1.44
C PRO A 41 28.90 -1.31 2.94
N PRO A 42 28.02 -0.65 3.71
CA PRO A 42 27.74 -0.98 5.10
C PRO A 42 27.09 -2.37 5.18
N PRO A 43 27.12 -3.03 6.36
CA PRO A 43 26.59 -4.38 6.53
C PRO A 43 25.07 -4.48 6.34
N VAL A 44 24.34 -3.37 6.53
CA VAL A 44 22.88 -3.32 6.42
C VAL A 44 22.47 -2.01 5.75
N ILE A 45 21.53 -2.13 4.81
CA ILE A 45 20.91 -1.02 4.08
C ILE A 45 19.40 -1.25 4.08
N ASN A 46 18.64 -0.21 4.42
CA ASN A 46 17.17 -0.25 4.35
C ASN A 46 16.72 0.22 2.96
N LEU A 47 16.09 -0.66 2.19
CA LEU A 47 15.51 -0.36 0.88
C LEU A 47 13.99 -0.20 0.99
N VAL A 48 13.58 0.95 1.54
CA VAL A 48 12.20 1.45 1.50
C VAL A 48 12.18 2.81 0.80
N HIS A 49 11.03 3.27 0.34
CA HIS A 49 10.97 4.53 -0.40
C HIS A 49 11.40 5.72 0.48
N PRO A 50 12.40 6.53 0.06
CA PRO A 50 12.93 7.63 0.88
C PRO A 50 12.01 8.85 0.93
N ARG A 51 11.02 8.92 0.04
CA ARG A 51 10.01 9.99 -0.06
C ARG A 51 8.62 9.36 -0.03
N PRO A 52 8.12 8.92 1.14
CA PRO A 52 6.87 8.19 1.21
C PRO A 52 5.67 9.09 0.90
N VAL A 53 4.54 8.50 0.55
CA VAL A 53 3.30 9.22 0.21
C VAL A 53 2.23 8.99 1.26
N GLN A 54 1.32 9.95 1.46
CA GLN A 54 0.21 9.79 2.39
C GLN A 54 -0.71 8.64 1.96
N TRP A 55 -1.06 7.74 2.88
CA TRP A 55 -1.97 6.62 2.58
C TRP A 55 -3.31 7.12 2.01
N ALA A 56 -3.81 8.24 2.54
CA ALA A 56 -5.04 8.88 2.06
C ALA A 56 -4.96 9.27 0.58
N ALA A 57 -3.85 9.89 0.15
CA ALA A 57 -3.65 10.28 -1.24
C ALA A 57 -3.54 9.06 -2.17
N LEU A 58 -2.91 7.98 -1.70
CA LEU A 58 -2.82 6.72 -2.43
C LEU A 58 -4.22 6.10 -2.62
N MET A 59 -5.05 6.08 -1.57
CA MET A 59 -6.42 5.54 -1.65
C MET A 59 -7.33 6.37 -2.54
N GLN A 60 -7.18 7.70 -2.53
CA GLN A 60 -7.88 8.58 -3.48
C GLN A 60 -7.50 8.23 -4.92
N SER A 61 -6.20 8.12 -5.21
CA SER A 61 -5.70 7.76 -6.53
C SER A 61 -6.21 6.39 -7.00
N ILE A 62 -6.33 5.42 -6.07
CA ILE A 62 -6.94 4.11 -6.37
C ILE A 62 -8.43 4.27 -6.72
N GLY A 63 -9.19 5.04 -5.93
CA GLY A 63 -10.60 5.32 -6.19
C GLY A 63 -10.84 5.94 -7.57
N ASP A 64 -10.04 6.95 -7.92
CA ASP A 64 -10.11 7.64 -9.21
C ASP A 64 -9.74 6.69 -10.35
N ALA A 65 -8.68 5.89 -10.18
CA ALA A 65 -8.26 4.92 -11.18
C ALA A 65 -9.29 3.81 -11.41
N LEU A 66 -10.04 3.38 -10.40
CA LEU A 66 -11.15 2.42 -10.57
C LEU A 66 -12.27 2.97 -11.46
N VAL A 67 -12.58 4.27 -11.34
CA VAL A 67 -13.56 4.94 -12.20
C VAL A 67 -13.02 5.12 -13.62
N HIS A 68 -11.79 5.63 -13.76
CA HIS A 68 -11.17 5.84 -15.08
C HIS A 68 -11.03 4.55 -15.90
N ASN A 69 -10.84 3.40 -15.24
CA ASN A 69 -10.76 2.10 -15.91
C ASN A 69 -12.13 1.44 -16.15
N ASN A 70 -13.25 2.17 -15.98
CA ASN A 70 -14.62 1.67 -16.13
C ASN A 70 -14.97 0.48 -15.23
N LEU A 71 -14.25 0.30 -14.11
CA LEU A 71 -14.58 -0.74 -13.12
C LEU A 71 -15.72 -0.28 -12.20
N LEU A 72 -15.87 1.04 -12.03
CA LEU A 72 -16.95 1.67 -11.27
C LEU A 72 -17.46 2.91 -12.02
N THR A 73 -18.73 3.24 -11.81
CA THR A 73 -19.33 4.47 -12.36
C THR A 73 -19.08 5.70 -11.47
N LYS A 74 -18.71 5.49 -10.20
CA LYS A 74 -18.40 6.52 -9.23
C LYS A 74 -17.35 6.04 -8.22
N PRO A 75 -16.56 6.95 -7.61
CA PRO A 75 -15.59 6.55 -6.60
C PRO A 75 -16.26 5.86 -5.42
N LEU A 76 -15.58 4.86 -4.84
CA LEU A 76 -16.00 4.29 -3.57
C LEU A 76 -15.81 5.32 -2.44
N PRO A 77 -16.67 5.32 -1.41
CA PRO A 77 -16.39 6.08 -0.21
C PRO A 77 -15.08 5.61 0.43
N ILE A 78 -14.28 6.57 0.87
CA ILE A 78 -13.09 6.32 1.69
C ILE A 78 -13.51 6.38 3.16
N VAL A 79 -13.29 5.28 3.89
CA VAL A 79 -13.70 5.13 5.29
C VAL A 79 -12.49 4.81 6.17
N ALA A 80 -12.61 5.04 7.49
CA ALA A 80 -11.55 4.68 8.43
C ALA A 80 -11.21 3.19 8.34
N PHE A 81 -9.93 2.82 8.49
CA PHE A 81 -9.49 1.43 8.39
C PHE A 81 -10.25 0.51 9.36
N GLU A 82 -10.52 0.99 10.57
CA GLU A 82 -11.36 0.27 11.54
C GLU A 82 -12.74 -0.06 11.00
N GLU A 83 -13.44 0.92 10.44
CA GLU A 83 -14.79 0.72 9.89
C GLU A 83 -14.77 -0.29 8.75
N TRP A 84 -13.79 -0.17 7.85
CA TRP A 84 -13.60 -1.13 6.76
C TRP A 84 -13.33 -2.54 7.29
N PHE A 85 -12.48 -2.68 8.32
CA PHE A 85 -12.18 -3.96 8.94
C PHE A 85 -13.41 -4.57 9.62
N SER A 86 -14.26 -3.78 10.29
CA SER A 86 -15.51 -4.26 10.87
C SER A 86 -16.45 -4.84 9.81
N ARG A 87 -16.54 -4.22 8.62
CA ARG A 87 -17.32 -4.78 7.50
C ARG A 87 -16.73 -6.11 7.02
N LEU A 88 -15.40 -6.21 6.90
CA LEU A 88 -14.72 -7.45 6.52
C LEU A 88 -14.93 -8.56 7.57
N GLU A 89 -14.84 -8.23 8.85
CA GLU A 89 -15.00 -9.19 9.96
C GLU A 89 -16.44 -9.73 10.02
N GLN A 90 -17.44 -8.88 9.78
CA GLN A 90 -18.83 -9.33 9.65
C GLN A 90 -19.01 -10.30 8.48
N LYS A 91 -18.40 -10.02 7.33
CA LYS A 91 -18.43 -10.90 6.16
C LYS A 91 -17.69 -12.23 6.36
N ALA A 92 -16.80 -12.31 7.34
CA ALA A 92 -16.11 -13.56 7.66
C ALA A 92 -17.03 -14.58 8.34
N ILE A 93 -18.11 -14.14 8.99
CA ILE A 93 -19.04 -15.02 9.71
C ILE A 93 -19.86 -15.81 8.68
N GLY A 94 -19.59 -17.11 8.58
CA GLY A 94 -20.25 -17.98 7.61
C GLY A 94 -19.81 -17.77 6.16
N ALA A 95 -18.62 -17.20 5.95
CA ALA A 95 -18.09 -16.95 4.61
C ALA A 95 -18.03 -18.23 3.76
N SER A 96 -18.58 -18.14 2.56
CA SER A 96 -18.51 -19.18 1.54
C SER A 96 -17.19 -19.13 0.74
N ALA A 97 -16.93 -20.14 -0.07
CA ALA A 97 -15.78 -20.12 -0.99
C ALA A 97 -15.81 -18.92 -1.96
N ASP A 98 -17.01 -18.51 -2.39
CA ASP A 98 -17.21 -17.36 -3.28
C ASP A 98 -16.87 -16.06 -2.55
N ASP A 99 -17.22 -15.92 -1.27
CA ASP A 99 -16.82 -14.77 -0.46
C ASP A 99 -15.29 -14.64 -0.37
N PHE A 100 -14.56 -15.75 -0.24
CA PHE A 100 -13.09 -15.73 -0.24
C PHE A 100 -12.48 -15.39 -1.61
N LYS A 101 -13.21 -15.59 -2.71
CA LYS A 101 -12.80 -15.21 -4.07
C LYS A 101 -13.02 -13.72 -4.30
N GLU A 102 -14.18 -13.19 -3.90
CA GLU A 102 -14.54 -11.78 -4.04
C GLU A 102 -13.83 -10.89 -3.01
N MET A 103 -13.66 -11.40 -1.79
CA MET A 103 -12.99 -10.71 -0.68
C MET A 103 -11.75 -11.47 -0.22
N PRO A 104 -10.66 -11.48 -1.01
CA PRO A 104 -9.44 -12.20 -0.64
C PRO A 104 -8.79 -11.71 0.66
N ALA A 105 -9.07 -10.48 1.12
CA ALA A 105 -8.62 -10.00 2.43
C ALA A 105 -9.16 -10.81 3.62
N LEU A 106 -10.24 -11.59 3.45
CA LEU A 106 -10.72 -12.55 4.45
C LEU A 106 -9.63 -13.58 4.82
N LYS A 107 -8.74 -13.93 3.89
CA LYS A 107 -7.61 -14.83 4.13
C LYS A 107 -6.53 -14.21 5.04
N LEU A 108 -6.58 -12.90 5.23
CA LEU A 108 -5.63 -12.11 6.00
C LEU A 108 -6.30 -11.41 7.20
N LEU A 109 -7.42 -11.93 7.72
CA LEU A 109 -8.14 -11.32 8.85
C LEU A 109 -7.25 -10.95 10.05
N PRO A 110 -6.36 -11.83 10.55
CA PRO A 110 -5.48 -11.44 11.67
C PRO A 110 -4.57 -10.27 11.32
N PHE A 111 -4.07 -10.21 10.08
CA PHE A 111 -3.21 -9.12 9.61
C PHE A 111 -3.99 -7.81 9.42
N MET A 112 -5.21 -7.86 8.88
CA MET A 112 -6.08 -6.68 8.77
C MET A 112 -6.46 -6.14 10.17
N ARG A 113 -6.72 -7.02 11.14
CA ARG A 113 -7.00 -6.64 12.53
C ARG A 113 -5.82 -5.89 13.15
N MET A 114 -4.61 -6.39 12.93
CA MET A 114 -3.37 -5.74 13.40
C MET A 114 -3.24 -4.32 12.83
N ILE A 115 -3.46 -4.14 11.52
CA ILE A 115 -3.44 -2.80 10.90
C ILE A 115 -4.49 -1.88 11.52
N ALA A 116 -5.72 -2.35 11.75
CA ALA A 116 -6.79 -1.57 12.37
C ALA A 116 -6.44 -1.12 13.80
N GLN A 117 -5.84 -2.00 14.61
CA GLN A 117 -5.39 -1.70 15.97
C GLN A 117 -4.21 -0.70 15.97
N SER A 118 -3.27 -0.86 15.04
CA SER A 118 -2.17 0.08 14.84
C SER A 118 -2.67 1.46 14.42
N ASP A 119 -3.62 1.54 13.48
CA ASP A 119 -4.21 2.80 13.03
C ASP A 119 -4.87 3.56 14.19
N LYS A 120 -5.64 2.88 15.03
CA LYS A 120 -6.20 3.46 16.27
C LYS A 120 -5.13 4.07 17.18
N SER A 121 -3.98 3.41 17.27
CA SER A 121 -2.89 3.83 18.15
C SER A 121 -2.14 5.03 17.55
N ILE A 122 -1.85 5.00 16.25
CA ILE A 122 -1.20 6.09 15.51
C ILE A 122 -2.08 7.36 15.50
N ARG A 123 -3.40 7.22 15.40
CA ARG A 123 -4.32 8.36 15.46
C ARG A 123 -4.30 9.11 16.80
N LYS A 124 -3.85 8.47 17.88
CA LYS A 124 -3.74 9.10 19.21
C LYS A 124 -2.46 9.93 19.37
N VAL A 125 -1.46 9.76 18.50
CA VAL A 125 -0.21 10.51 18.54
C VAL A 125 -0.19 11.57 17.44
N THR A 126 0.61 12.63 17.63
CA THR A 126 0.64 13.78 16.71
C THR A 126 1.48 13.53 15.46
N SER A 127 2.58 12.77 15.57
CA SER A 127 3.48 12.48 14.44
C SER A 127 2.90 11.45 13.47
N ASP A 128 3.15 11.65 12.18
CA ASP A 128 2.92 10.63 11.18
C ASP A 128 4.03 9.56 11.24
N GLY A 129 3.65 8.30 11.09
CA GLY A 129 4.54 7.15 10.98
C GLY A 129 4.20 6.31 9.76
N GLU A 130 4.86 5.17 9.59
CA GLU A 130 4.48 4.21 8.55
C GLU A 130 3.11 3.63 8.90
N ALA A 131 2.16 3.79 7.99
CA ALA A 131 0.78 3.41 8.20
C ALA A 131 0.64 1.89 8.42
N GLY A 132 -0.24 1.50 9.33
CA GLY A 132 -0.38 0.10 9.76
C GLY A 132 0.56 -0.32 10.89
N GLY A 133 1.31 0.61 11.48
CA GLY A 133 2.16 0.35 12.65
C GLY A 133 3.50 -0.26 12.30
N PHE A 134 3.93 -0.15 11.05
CA PHE A 134 5.25 -0.60 10.64
C PHE A 134 6.34 0.37 11.11
N VAL A 135 7.57 -0.13 11.08
CA VAL A 135 8.75 0.63 11.51
C VAL A 135 9.14 1.64 10.43
N VAL A 136 9.42 2.87 10.85
CA VAL A 136 10.03 3.88 9.97
C VAL A 136 11.52 3.61 9.85
N PHE A 137 12.01 3.34 8.65
CA PHE A 137 13.43 3.08 8.39
C PHE A 137 14.17 4.32 7.91
N SER A 138 15.35 4.58 8.46
CA SER A 138 16.28 5.53 7.86
C SER A 138 16.83 4.98 6.55
N THR A 139 16.73 5.78 5.49
CA THR A 139 17.25 5.46 4.14
C THR A 139 18.56 6.19 3.84
N THR A 140 19.18 6.86 4.81
CA THR A 140 20.38 7.69 4.61
C THR A 140 21.51 6.93 3.93
N LYS A 141 21.81 5.71 4.38
CA LYS A 141 22.85 4.85 3.78
C LYS A 141 22.52 4.44 2.35
N ALA A 142 21.25 4.10 2.10
CA ALA A 142 20.78 3.74 0.76
C ALA A 142 20.93 4.91 -0.21
N GLN A 143 20.53 6.12 0.22
CA GLN A 143 20.66 7.33 -0.57
C GLN A 143 22.13 7.76 -0.76
N GLN A 144 23.03 7.51 0.19
CA GLN A 144 24.45 7.80 -0.03
C GLN A 144 25.07 6.93 -1.14
N LEU A 145 24.69 5.66 -1.21
CA LEU A 145 25.33 4.68 -2.11
C LEU A 145 24.61 4.50 -3.44
N SER A 146 23.28 4.65 -3.46
CA SER A 146 22.47 4.45 -4.66
C SER A 146 21.98 5.77 -5.25
N ARG A 147 22.34 6.00 -6.52
CA ARG A 147 21.80 7.11 -7.31
C ARG A 147 20.30 6.96 -7.48
N THR A 148 19.84 5.74 -7.72
CA THR A 148 18.41 5.40 -7.83
C THR A 148 17.66 5.86 -6.59
N MET A 149 18.13 5.51 -5.39
CA MET A 149 17.47 5.93 -4.14
C MET A 149 17.49 7.45 -3.95
N ARG A 150 18.50 8.18 -4.43
CA ARG A 150 18.52 9.65 -4.35
C ARG A 150 17.51 10.31 -5.27
N GLU A 151 17.41 9.81 -6.50
CA GLU A 151 16.71 10.49 -7.59
C GLU A 151 15.27 10.00 -7.79
N LEU A 152 14.90 8.84 -7.24
CA LEU A 152 13.58 8.25 -7.44
C LEU A 152 12.45 9.19 -6.98
N ALA A 153 11.55 9.56 -7.88
CA ALA A 153 10.39 10.37 -7.55
C ALA A 153 9.41 9.59 -6.64
N PRO A 154 8.63 10.29 -5.78
CA PRO A 154 7.52 9.67 -5.06
C PRO A 154 6.53 9.00 -6.01
N ILE A 155 5.81 8.00 -5.51
CA ILE A 155 4.70 7.37 -6.23
C ILE A 155 3.66 8.42 -6.61
N THR A 156 3.18 8.33 -7.83
CA THR A 156 2.22 9.25 -8.43
C THR A 156 0.87 8.58 -8.70
N ALA A 157 -0.13 9.36 -9.09
CA ALA A 157 -1.42 8.82 -9.52
C ALA A 157 -1.27 8.00 -10.81
N GLU A 158 -0.32 8.36 -11.67
CA GLU A 158 0.02 7.63 -12.90
C GLU A 158 0.56 6.23 -12.59
N ASP A 159 1.40 6.08 -11.56
CA ASP A 159 1.87 4.77 -11.11
C ASP A 159 0.71 3.88 -10.64
N VAL A 160 -0.21 4.45 -9.87
CA VAL A 160 -1.43 3.74 -9.41
C VAL A 160 -2.31 3.33 -10.58
N ALA A 161 -2.45 4.20 -11.58
CA ALA A 161 -3.21 3.90 -12.80
C ALA A 161 -2.57 2.72 -13.58
N LEU A 162 -1.24 2.66 -13.66
CA LEU A 162 -0.53 1.52 -14.25
C LEU A 162 -0.79 0.22 -13.49
N TRP A 163 -0.83 0.25 -12.15
CA TRP A 163 -1.17 -0.93 -11.35
C TRP A 163 -2.60 -1.40 -11.62
N MET A 164 -3.58 -0.47 -11.60
CA MET A 164 -4.99 -0.82 -11.87
C MET A 164 -5.15 -1.41 -13.26
N LYS A 165 -4.53 -0.80 -14.28
CA LYS A 165 -4.55 -1.31 -15.65
C LYS A 165 -3.97 -2.72 -15.74
N TYR A 166 -2.82 -2.95 -15.12
CA TYR A 166 -2.21 -4.27 -15.10
C TYR A 166 -3.09 -5.30 -14.38
N TRP A 167 -3.60 -4.99 -13.19
CA TRP A 167 -4.47 -5.88 -12.43
C TRP A 167 -5.77 -6.22 -13.17
N ALA A 168 -6.40 -5.23 -13.81
CA ALA A 168 -7.56 -5.46 -14.67
C ALA A 168 -7.22 -6.40 -15.83
N SER A 169 -6.08 -6.19 -16.51
CA SER A 169 -5.63 -7.06 -17.61
C SER A 169 -5.33 -8.50 -17.19
N LYS A 170 -5.10 -8.74 -15.90
CA LYS A 170 -4.89 -10.08 -15.31
C LYS A 170 -6.16 -10.67 -14.68
N GLY A 171 -7.32 -10.03 -14.88
CA GLY A 171 -8.59 -10.50 -14.35
C GLY A 171 -8.72 -10.39 -12.84
N MET A 172 -7.96 -9.49 -12.20
CA MET A 172 -8.06 -9.33 -10.75
C MET A 172 -9.47 -8.90 -10.30
N PHE A 173 -10.18 -8.13 -11.12
CA PHE A 173 -11.51 -7.57 -10.80
C PHE A 173 -12.68 -8.31 -11.47
N MET A 174 -12.39 -9.43 -12.14
CA MET A 174 -13.37 -10.41 -12.62
C MET A 174 -13.43 -11.59 -11.63
#